data_AF-A0A7W3Y398-F1
#
_entry.id   AF-A0A7W3Y398-F1
#
_cell.length_a   1.000
_cell.length_b   1.000
_cell.length_c   1.000
_cell.angle_alpha   90.00
_cell.angle_beta   90.00
_cell.angle_gamma   90.00
#
_symmetry.space_group_name_H-M   'P 1'
#
loop_
_entity.id
_entity.type
_entity.pdbx_description
1 polymer ?
#
loop_
_entity_poly.entity_id
_entity_poly.type
_entity_poly.pdbx_seq_one_letter_code
_entity_poly.pdbx_strand_id
1 'polypeptide(L)'
;ELASHVLLLPFVPAEVRRAFTARLLDPLLAHDRRRRTELLPTLRAFLESDGSWSRCADRLHVHVNTLRYRIRRIGELTGRDPTRWEDRVDFFLALRMHLPVDPPPGGGSTGERAR
;
A
#
# COMPACT_ATOMS: atom_id res chain seq x y z
N GLU A 1 -23.68 5.58 -6.27
CA GLU A 1 -23.07 5.04 -5.05
C GLU A 1 -21.55 5.15 -5.14
N LEU A 2 -20.89 5.61 -4.08
CA LEU A 2 -19.44 5.47 -3.97
C LEU A 2 -19.14 4.01 -3.58
N ALA A 3 -19.00 3.14 -4.58
CA ALA A 3 -18.85 1.69 -4.40
C ALA A 3 -17.51 1.28 -3.75
N SER A 4 -16.53 2.20 -3.67
CA SER A 4 -15.21 1.90 -3.11
C SER A 4 -14.49 3.17 -2.64
N HIS A 5 -13.74 3.06 -1.54
CA HIS A 5 -12.83 4.10 -1.06
C HIS A 5 -11.76 4.48 -2.11
N VAL A 6 -11.47 3.60 -3.08
CA VAL A 6 -10.54 3.90 -4.19
C VAL A 6 -11.05 5.06 -5.05
N LEU A 7 -12.37 5.21 -5.21
CA LEU A 7 -12.98 6.29 -5.99
C LEU A 7 -12.85 7.66 -5.30
N LEU A 8 -12.52 7.70 -4.01
CA LEU A 8 -12.25 8.93 -3.28
C LEU A 8 -10.83 9.45 -3.52
N LEU A 9 -9.89 8.58 -3.89
CA LEU A 9 -8.46 8.92 -4.02
C LEU A 9 -8.20 10.06 -5.03
N PRO A 10 -8.85 10.12 -6.21
CA PRO A 10 -8.64 11.21 -7.14
C PRO A 10 -8.95 12.60 -6.57
N PHE A 11 -9.86 12.70 -5.59
CA PHE A 11 -10.25 13.96 -4.94
C PHE A 11 -9.25 14.44 -3.88
N VAL A 12 -8.35 13.56 -3.42
CA VAL A 12 -7.25 13.97 -2.53
C VAL A 12 -6.18 14.67 -3.39
N PRO A 13 -5.73 15.89 -3.07
CA PRO A 13 -4.71 16.59 -3.87
C PRO A 13 -3.47 15.74 -4.13
N ALA A 14 -2.90 15.84 -5.33
CA ALA A 14 -1.81 14.96 -5.76
C ALA A 14 -0.57 15.07 -4.86
N GLU A 15 -0.29 16.28 -4.36
CA GLU A 15 0.78 16.59 -3.43
C GLU A 15 0.58 15.85 -2.10
N VAL A 16 -0.65 15.82 -1.59
CA VAL A 16 -1.01 15.11 -0.35
C VAL A 16 -0.86 13.61 -0.53
N ARG A 17 -1.34 13.05 -1.65
CA ARG A 17 -1.15 11.62 -1.96
C ARG A 17 0.32 11.24 -2.05
N ARG A 18 1.13 12.07 -2.72
CA ARG A 18 2.58 11.86 -2.84
C ARG A 18 3.26 11.92 -1.47
N ALA A 19 2.98 12.94 -0.67
CA ALA A 19 3.56 13.08 0.67
C ALA A 19 3.16 11.92 1.59
N PHE A 20 1.89 11.52 1.57
CA PHE A 20 1.38 10.38 2.35
C PHE A 20 2.06 9.07 1.96
N THR A 21 2.12 8.79 0.65
CA THR A 21 2.76 7.58 0.11
C THR A 21 4.25 7.55 0.43
N ALA A 22 4.96 8.66 0.20
CA ALA A 22 6.38 8.79 0.47
C ALA A 22 6.70 8.50 1.95
N ARG A 23 5.93 9.11 2.87
CA ARG A 23 6.12 8.91 4.31
C ARG A 23 5.99 7.45 4.75
N LEU A 24 5.13 6.66 4.10
CA LEU A 24 4.86 5.28 4.50
C LEU A 24 5.69 4.25 3.73
N LEU A 25 5.97 4.47 2.44
CA LEU A 25 6.57 3.45 1.57
C LEU A 25 8.05 3.71 1.25
N ASP A 26 8.51 4.97 1.23
CA ASP A 26 9.91 5.27 0.90
C ASP A 26 10.90 4.65 1.89
N PRO A 27 10.64 4.60 3.22
CA PRO A 27 11.53 3.92 4.16
C PRO A 27 11.71 2.43 3.82
N LEU A 28 10.65 1.77 3.35
CA LEU A 28 10.67 0.36 2.96
C LEU A 28 11.42 0.17 1.63
N LEU A 29 11.08 0.97 0.61
CA LEU A 29 11.77 0.95 -0.69
C LEU A 29 13.27 1.23 -0.56
N ALA A 30 13.65 2.17 0.30
CA ALA A 30 15.06 2.47 0.59
C ALA A 30 15.74 1.33 1.35
N HIS A 31 15.03 0.64 2.25
CA HIS A 31 15.57 -0.52 2.96
C HIS A 31 15.78 -1.70 2.01
N ASP A 32 14.77 -2.04 1.21
CA ASP A 32 14.79 -3.14 0.25
C ASP A 32 15.92 -2.96 -0.79
N ARG A 33 16.08 -1.75 -1.34
CA ARG A 33 17.20 -1.47 -2.26
C ARG A 33 18.58 -1.64 -1.63
N ARG A 34 18.76 -1.20 -0.37
CA ARG A 34 20.08 -1.24 0.31
C ARG A 34 20.43 -2.63 0.84
N ARG A 35 19.44 -3.37 1.33
CA ARG A 35 19.65 -4.64 2.05
C ARG A 35 19.23 -5.86 1.23
N ARG A 36 18.70 -5.66 0.01
CA ARG A 36 18.10 -6.71 -0.84
C ARG A 36 17.05 -7.53 -0.08
N THR A 37 16.23 -6.82 0.71
CA THR A 37 15.10 -7.40 1.44
C THR A 37 13.80 -7.25 0.65
N GLU A 38 12.71 -7.81 1.19
CA GLU A 38 11.39 -7.79 0.55
C GLU A 38 10.31 -7.28 1.52
N LEU A 39 10.57 -6.17 2.21
CA LEU A 39 9.64 -5.60 3.18
C LEU A 39 8.37 -5.08 2.50
N LEU A 40 8.48 -4.37 1.37
CA LEU A 40 7.29 -3.88 0.67
C LEU A 40 6.39 -5.02 0.12
N PRO A 41 6.94 -6.06 -0.55
CA PRO A 41 6.17 -7.26 -0.90
C PRO A 41 5.56 -7.96 0.32
N THR A 42 6.31 -8.05 1.44
CA THR A 42 5.81 -8.67 2.68
C THR A 42 4.63 -7.90 3.26
N LEU A 43 4.71 -6.56 3.29
CA LEU A 43 3.60 -5.72 3.74
C LEU A 43 2.35 -5.94 2.88
N ARG A 44 2.51 -5.96 1.55
CA ARG A 44 1.40 -6.22 0.63
C ARG A 44 0.75 -7.58 0.90
N ALA A 45 1.54 -8.64 0.98
CA ALA A 45 1.03 -9.99 1.24
C ALA A 45 0.35 -10.10 2.61
N PHE A 46 0.85 -9.38 3.62
CA PHE A 46 0.24 -9.36 4.95
C PHE A 46 -1.14 -8.69 4.95
N LEU A 47 -1.29 -7.57 4.23
CA LEU A 47 -2.59 -6.90 4.06
C LEU A 47 -3.57 -7.75 3.25
N GLU A 48 -3.11 -8.38 2.16
CA GLU A 48 -3.90 -9.32 1.34
C GLU A 48 -4.33 -10.57 2.12
N SER A 49 -3.65 -10.88 3.23
CA SER A 49 -3.98 -11.98 4.14
C SER A 49 -4.84 -11.54 5.32
N ASP A 50 -5.43 -10.34 5.29
CA ASP A 50 -6.18 -9.70 6.38
C ASP A 50 -5.38 -9.57 7.70
N GLY A 51 -4.06 -9.52 7.62
CA GLY A 51 -3.15 -9.54 8.79
C GLY A 51 -2.97 -10.93 9.43
N SER A 52 -3.40 -12.00 8.77
CA SER A 52 -3.17 -13.37 9.24
C SER A 52 -1.70 -13.76 9.07
N TRP A 53 -1.04 -14.10 10.19
CA TRP A 53 0.34 -14.56 10.19
C TRP A 53 0.54 -15.87 9.44
N SER A 54 -0.35 -16.86 9.63
CA SER A 54 -0.24 -18.17 8.98
C SER A 54 -0.43 -18.03 7.47
N ARG A 55 -1.55 -17.45 7.02
CA ARG A 55 -1.83 -17.28 5.59
C ARG A 55 -0.76 -16.47 4.87
N CYS A 56 -0.25 -15.41 5.49
CA CYS A 56 0.82 -14.61 4.91
C CYS A 56 2.15 -15.38 4.84
N ALA A 57 2.52 -16.12 5.90
CA ALA A 57 3.72 -16.94 5.91
C ALA A 57 3.68 -18.04 4.84
N ASP A 58 2.53 -18.70 4.70
CA ASP A 58 2.29 -19.71 3.66
C ASP A 58 2.37 -19.11 2.26
N ARG A 59 1.72 -17.96 2.02
CA ARG A 59 1.74 -17.23 0.73
C ARG A 59 3.13 -16.78 0.33
N LEU A 60 3.96 -16.38 1.29
CA LEU A 60 5.34 -15.94 1.05
C LEU A 60 6.35 -17.09 1.07
N HIS A 61 5.94 -18.31 1.40
CA HIS A 61 6.82 -19.45 1.61
C HIS A 61 7.96 -19.16 2.60
N VAL A 62 7.64 -18.45 3.69
CA VAL A 62 8.61 -18.13 4.76
C VAL A 62 8.13 -18.65 6.10
N HIS A 63 9.07 -18.91 7.01
CA HIS A 63 8.72 -19.24 8.38
C HIS A 63 8.05 -18.05 9.10
N VAL A 64 7.10 -18.33 9.99
CA VAL A 64 6.33 -17.30 10.74
C VAL A 64 7.22 -16.34 11.55
N ASN A 65 8.35 -16.82 12.07
CA ASN A 65 9.32 -15.97 12.78
C ASN A 65 9.99 -14.95 11.85
N THR A 66 10.32 -15.35 10.62
CA THR A 66 10.85 -14.45 9.59
C THR A 66 9.82 -13.39 9.23
N LEU A 67 8.56 -13.79 9.06
CA LEU A 67 7.47 -12.84 8.80
C LEU A 67 7.31 -11.85 9.97
N ARG A 68 7.30 -12.33 11.22
CA ARG A 68 7.22 -11.48 12.42
C ARG A 68 8.35 -10.47 12.49
N TYR A 69 9.57 -10.90 12.18
CA TYR A 69 10.73 -10.01 12.08
C TYR A 69 10.51 -8.94 11.01
N ARG A 70 10.08 -9.32 9.80
CA ARG A 70 9.84 -8.37 8.69
C ARG A 70 8.75 -7.36 9.04
N ILE A 71 7.64 -7.79 9.63
CA ILE A 71 6.54 -6.91 10.07
C ILE A 71 6.98 -5.94 11.18
N ARG A 72 7.72 -6.43 12.18
CA ARG A 72 8.31 -5.57 13.21
C ARG A 72 9.25 -4.53 12.58
N ARG A 73 10.08 -4.95 11.63
CA ARG A 73 11.01 -4.07 10.93
C ARG A 73 10.31 -3.01 10.08
N ILE A 74 9.20 -3.37 9.42
CA ILE A 74 8.34 -2.40 8.74
C ILE A 74 7.91 -1.33 9.74
N GLY A 75 7.41 -1.74 10.91
CA GLY A 75 6.93 -0.76 11.88
C GLY A 75 8.00 0.16 12.47
N GLU A 76 9.21 -0.35 12.69
CA GLU A 76 10.37 0.47 13.07
C GLU A 76 10.73 1.52 12.02
N LEU A 77 10.65 1.16 10.73
CA LEU A 77 11.05 2.05 9.63
C LEU A 77 10.00 3.13 9.33
N THR A 78 8.73 2.82 9.56
CA THR A 78 7.61 3.70 9.20
C THR A 78 7.01 4.44 10.40
N GLY A 79 7.33 4.02 11.63
CA GLY A 79 6.71 4.52 12.86
C GLY A 79 5.23 4.15 12.98
N ARG A 80 4.82 3.03 12.39
CA ARG A 80 3.43 2.53 12.30
C ARG A 80 3.41 1.06 12.65
N ASP A 81 2.31 0.51 13.15
CA ASP A 81 2.21 -0.89 13.49
C ASP A 81 1.32 -1.63 12.48
N PRO A 82 1.89 -2.45 11.56
CA PRO A 82 1.09 -3.17 10.57
C PRO A 82 0.09 -4.17 11.18
N THR A 83 0.13 -4.44 12.48
CA THR A 83 -0.86 -5.30 13.16
C THR A 83 -2.10 -4.53 13.61
N ARG A 84 -2.02 -3.20 13.73
CA ARG A 84 -3.17 -2.34 14.11
C ARG A 84 -4.01 -2.05 12.88
N TRP A 85 -5.34 -2.06 13.07
CA TRP A 85 -6.29 -1.83 11.99
C TRP A 85 -6.08 -0.48 11.28
N GLU A 86 -6.00 0.62 12.03
CA GLU A 86 -5.86 1.97 11.47
C GLU A 86 -4.59 2.10 10.62
N ASP A 87 -3.47 1.59 11.12
CA ASP A 87 -2.20 1.60 10.39
C ASP A 87 -2.24 0.70 9.14
N ARG A 88 -2.98 -0.43 9.18
CA ARG A 88 -3.23 -1.25 7.99
C ARG A 88 -4.02 -0.52 6.92
N VAL A 89 -5.02 0.28 7.31
CA VAL A 89 -5.77 1.13 6.37
C VAL A 89 -4.83 2.14 5.73
N ASP A 90 -3.98 2.80 6.53
CA ASP A 90 -3.00 3.76 6.01
C ASP A 90 -2.05 3.12 5.00
N PHE A 91 -1.49 1.95 5.33
CA PHE A 91 -0.64 1.21 4.40
C PHE A 91 -1.37 0.75 3.14
N PHE A 92 -2.60 0.27 3.29
CA PHE A 92 -3.43 -0.14 2.17
C PHE A 92 -3.65 1.04 1.20
N LEU A 93 -4.05 2.21 1.73
CA LEU A 93 -4.27 3.41 0.92
C LEU A 93 -2.96 3.88 0.26
N ALA A 94 -1.84 3.87 0.98
CA ALA A 94 -0.53 4.22 0.43
C ALA A 94 -0.15 3.29 -0.74
N LEU A 95 -0.36 1.98 -0.61
CA LEU A 95 -0.11 1.02 -1.68
C LEU A 95 -1.01 1.25 -2.89
N ARG A 96 -2.30 1.61 -2.68
CA ARG A 96 -3.23 1.95 -3.77
C ARG A 96 -2.87 3.24 -4.48
N MET A 97 -2.36 4.25 -3.76
CA MET A 97 -1.89 5.51 -4.34
C MET A 97 -0.53 5.38 -5.05
N HIS A 98 0.30 4.42 -4.63
CA HIS A 98 1.61 4.16 -5.22
C HIS A 98 1.53 3.39 -6.54
N LEU A 99 0.54 2.51 -6.68
CA LEU A 99 0.28 1.80 -7.92
C LEU A 99 -0.34 2.76 -8.95
N PRO A 100 -0.01 2.64 -10.24
CA PRO A 100 -0.73 3.36 -11.28
C PRO A 100 -2.21 2.98 -11.16
N VAL A 101 -3.04 3.98 -10.84
CA VAL A 101 -4.49 3.84 -10.86
C VAL A 101 -4.87 3.82 -12.33
N ASP A 102 -5.33 2.67 -12.84
CA ASP A 102 -5.98 2.64 -14.15
C ASP A 102 -7.08 3.71 -14.15
N PRO A 103 -7.12 4.62 -15.14
CA PRO A 103 -8.17 5.62 -15.20
C PRO A 103 -9.53 4.90 -15.17
N PRO A 104 -10.51 5.41 -14.40
CA PRO A 104 -11.82 4.77 -14.34
C PRO A 104 -12.38 4.64 -15.76
N PRO A 105 -12.92 3.47 -16.15
CA PRO A 105 -13.57 3.33 -17.44
C PRO A 105 -14.82 4.22 -17.43
N GLY A 106 -14.78 5.36 -18.12
CA GLY A 106 -15.97 6.20 -18.32
C GLY A 106 -15.82 7.73 -18.23
N GLY A 107 -14.61 8.29 -18.11
CA GLY A 107 -14.42 9.75 -18.03
C GLY A 107 -14.31 10.51 -19.36
N GLY A 108 -14.74 9.93 -20.48
CA GLY A 108 -14.52 10.50 -21.81
C GLY A 108 -15.76 10.47 -22.70
N SER A 109 -16.67 11.43 -22.52
CA SER A 109 -17.40 12.08 -23.62
C SER A 109 -18.39 13.13 -23.07
N THR A 110 -17.88 14.28 -22.65
CA THR A 110 -18.72 15.49 -22.67
C THR A 110 -17.95 16.59 -23.38
N GLY A 111 -18.35 16.82 -24.62
CA GLY A 111 -18.24 18.11 -25.29
C GLY A 111 -16.91 18.43 -25.96
N GLU A 112 -17.06 18.93 -27.19
CA GLU A 112 -16.18 19.94 -27.78
C GLU A 112 -15.04 19.44 -28.68
N ARG A 113 -15.42 19.02 -29.89
CA ARG A 113 -14.86 19.64 -31.09
C ARG A 113 -15.97 20.05 -32.04
N ALA A 114 -16.23 21.36 -32.04
CA ALA A 114 -16.84 22.05 -33.16
C ALA A 114 -16.08 21.71 -34.45
N ARG A 115 -16.83 21.37 -35.50
CA ARG A 115 -16.70 21.82 -36.89
C ARG A 115 -17.88 21.30 -37.69
#